data_AF-A0A1I3EQL7-F1
#
_entry.id   AF-A0A1I3EQL7-F1
#
_cell.length_a   1.000
_cell.length_b   1.000
_cell.length_c   1.000
_cell.angle_alpha   90.00
_cell.angle_beta   90.00
_cell.angle_gamma   90.00
#
_symmetry.space_group_name_H-M   'P 1'
#
loop_
_entity.id
_entity.type
_entity.pdbx_description
1 polymer ?
#
loop_
_entity_poly.entity_id
_entity_poly.type
_entity_poly.pdbx_seq_one_letter_code
_entity_poly.pdbx_strand_id
1 'polypeptide(L)' 'MRFAGNVIWFVLGGWYTGLLWLIGAAVFAISIIGLPLTRAAIEMARMSAWPFGEEVVHVRDLDRKG' A
#
# COMPACT_ATOMS: atom_id res chain seq x y z
N MET A 1 18.36 -3.22 -6.72
CA MET A 1 17.52 -3.03 -7.93
C MET A 1 16.12 -2.49 -7.59
N ARG A 2 15.96 -1.62 -6.58
CA ARG A 2 14.64 -1.11 -6.15
C ARG A 2 14.19 0.15 -6.92
N PHE A 3 15.14 1.03 -7.24
CA PHE A 3 14.87 2.30 -7.92
C PHE A 3 14.35 2.10 -9.36
N ALA A 4 15.01 1.25 -10.15
CA ALA A 4 14.61 0.98 -11.54
C ALA A 4 13.20 0.35 -11.62
N GLY A 5 12.89 -0.62 -10.75
CA GLY A 5 11.57 -1.24 -10.69
C GLY A 5 10.47 -0.23 -10.34
N ASN A 6 10.73 0.67 -9.39
CA ASN A 6 9.76 1.69 -9.01
C ASN A 6 9.58 2.77 -10.09
N VAL A 7 10.64 3.15 -10.80
CA VAL A 7 10.56 4.10 -11.92
C VAL A 7 9.77 3.50 -13.10
N ILE A 8 10.05 2.25 -13.46
CA ILE A 8 9.30 1.54 -14.51
C ILE A 8 7.83 1.41 -14.11
N TRP A 9 7.56 1.03 -12.86
CA TRP A 9 6.21 0.93 -12.32
C TRP A 9 5.46 2.27 -12.33
N PHE A 10 6.12 3.35 -11.91
CA PHE A 10 5.53 4.70 -11.90
C PHE A 10 5.11 5.14 -13.31
N VAL A 11 5.93 4.85 -14.33
CA VAL A 11 5.64 5.17 -15.74
C VAL A 11 4.54 4.28 -16.33
N LEU A 12 4.48 2.99 -15.95
CA LEU A 12 3.46 2.04 -16.43
C LEU A 12 2.06 2.26 -15.84
N GLY A 13 1.94 3.03 -14.75
CA GLY A 13 0.63 3.31 -14.12
C GLY A 13 0.58 3.16 -12.60
N GLY A 14 1.72 2.93 -11.94
CA GLY A 14 1.83 2.85 -10.49
C GLY A 14 1.38 4.12 -9.74
N TRP A 15 1.50 5.29 -10.39
CA TRP A 15 0.99 6.54 -9.83
C TRP A 15 -0.55 6.57 -9.82
N TYR A 16 -1.19 6.00 -10.85
CA TYR A 16 -2.63 5.96 -10.99
C TYR A 16 -3.28 4.99 -10.00
N THR A 17 -2.67 3.81 -9.80
CA THR A 17 -3.17 2.84 -8.81
C THR A 17 -3.07 3.38 -7.39
N GLY A 18 -1.97 4.03 -7.02
CA GLY A 18 -1.84 4.69 -5.72
C GLY A 18 -2.87 5.81 -5.51
N LEU A 19 -3.12 6.62 -6.54
CA LEU A 19 -4.11 7.70 -6.50
C LEU A 19 -5.54 7.16 -6.35
N LEU A 20 -5.89 6.09 -7.08
CA LEU A 20 -7.20 5.46 -7.02
C LEU A 20 -7.50 4.91 -5.62
N TRP A 21 -6.52 4.24 -5.00
CA TRP A 21 -6.64 3.76 -3.62
C TRP A 21 -6.73 4.90 -2.61
N LEU A 22 -5.99 6.01 -2.81
CA LEU A 22 -6.09 7.21 -1.97
C LEU A 22 -7.47 7.88 -2.06
N ILE A 23 -8.05 7.96 -3.27
CA ILE A 23 -9.39 8.50 -3.46
C ILE A 23 -10.43 7.60 -2.79
N GLY A 24 -10.32 6.27 -2.95
CA GLY A 24 -11.15 5.31 -2.25
C GLY A 24 -11.03 5.44 -0.72
N ALA A 25 -9.81 5.54 -0.21
CA ALA A 25 -9.55 5.79 1.20
C ALA A 25 -10.16 7.11 1.69
N ALA A 26 -10.10 8.19 0.90
CA ALA A 26 -10.72 9.47 1.25
C ALA A 26 -12.25 9.38 1.32
N VAL A 27 -12.89 8.67 0.38
CA VAL A 27 -14.33 8.40 0.41
C VAL A 27 -14.71 7.56 1.64
N PHE A 28 -13.92 6.56 1.97
CA PHE A 28 -14.11 5.76 3.18
C PHE A 28 -13.77 6.52 4.47
N ALA A 29 -12.90 7.53 4.42
CA ALA A 29 -12.60 8.37 5.58
C ALA A 29 -13.75 9.33 5.90
N ILE A 30 -14.44 9.81 4.86
CA ILE A 30 -15.62 10.69 4.99
C ILE A 30 -16.82 9.91 5.56
N SER A 31 -16.96 8.64 5.18
CA SER A 31 -17.91 7.76 5.87
C SER A 31 -17.29 7.39 7.23
N ILE A 32 -17.74 8.01 8.32
CA ILE A 32 -17.24 7.73 9.68
C ILE A 32 -17.21 6.22 10.00
N ILE A 33 -18.11 5.45 9.39
CA ILE A 33 -18.19 3.98 9.47
C ILE A 33 -17.02 3.27 8.76
N GLY A 34 -16.44 3.89 7.74
CA GLY A 34 -15.32 3.42 6.93
C GLY A 34 -13.93 3.73 7.50
N LEU A 35 -13.80 4.31 8.71
CA LEU A 35 -12.50 4.48 9.37
C LEU A 35 -11.62 3.21 9.43
N PRO A 36 -12.12 2.01 9.82
CA PRO A 36 -11.32 0.79 9.75
C PRO A 36 -10.96 0.40 8.31
N LEU A 37 -11.86 0.64 7.36
CA LEU A 37 -11.67 0.33 5.95
C LEU A 37 -10.67 1.29 5.26
N THR A 38 -10.64 2.54 5.73
CA THR A 38 -9.68 3.57 5.31
C THR A 38 -8.26 3.13 5.61
N ARG A 39 -8.03 2.56 6.81
CA ARG A 39 -6.71 2.05 7.21
C ARG A 39 -6.22 0.94 6.27
N ALA A 40 -7.11 -0.01 5.95
CA ALA A 40 -6.80 -1.08 5.00
C ALA A 40 -6.55 -0.54 3.58
N ALA A 41 -7.34 0.44 3.12
CA ALA A 41 -7.18 1.06 1.81
C ALA A 41 -5.85 1.82 1.68
N ILE A 42 -5.40 2.51 2.73
CA ILE A 42 -4.11 3.20 2.77
C ILE A 42 -2.94 2.19 2.70
N GLU A 43 -3.07 1.05 3.37
CA GLU A 43 -2.05 0.00 3.35
C GLU A 43 -1.93 -0.64 1.96
N MET A 44 -3.07 -0.90 1.30
CA MET A 44 -3.11 -1.34 -0.09
C MET A 44 -2.58 -0.27 -1.06
N ALA A 45 -2.83 1.02 -0.79
CA ALA A 45 -2.27 2.13 -1.56
C ALA A 45 -0.74 2.14 -1.48
N ARG A 46 -0.18 1.91 -0.28
CA ARG A 46 1.28 1.83 -0.06
C ARG A 46 1.90 0.65 -0.81
N MET A 47 1.35 -0.55 -0.63
CA MET A 47 1.81 -1.75 -1.34
C MET A 47 1.70 -1.59 -2.87
N SER A 48 0.62 -0.97 -3.35
CA SER A 48 0.41 -0.73 -4.79
C SER A 48 1.32 0.36 -5.36
N ALA A 49 1.64 1.39 -4.58
CA ALA A 49 2.50 2.49 -5.02
C ALA A 49 4.00 2.11 -5.02
N TRP A 50 4.41 1.24 -4.10
CA TRP A 50 5.81 0.86 -3.93
C TRP A 50 6.00 -0.67 -3.78
N PRO A 51 5.61 -1.48 -4.78
CA PRO A 51 5.65 -2.94 -4.66
C PRO A 51 7.09 -3.47 -4.53
N PHE A 52 8.08 -2.73 -5.05
CA PHE A 52 9.49 -3.13 -5.06
C PHE A 52 10.24 -2.58 -3.86
N GLY A 53 9.96 -3.12 -2.67
CA GLY A 53 10.70 -2.76 -1.46
C GLY A 53 10.10 -3.20 -0.14
N GLU A 54 8.80 -3.54 -0.10
CA GLU A 54 8.20 -4.13 1.09
C GLU A 54 8.39 -5.64 1.09
N GLU A 55 8.91 -6.16 2.20
CA GLU A 55 9.00 -7.58 2.48
C GLU A 55 7.88 -7.92 3.46
N VAL A 56 6.95 -8.76 3.05
CA VAL A 56 5.82 -9.17 3.91
C VAL A 56 6.36 -10.18 4.92
N VAL A 57 6.68 -9.70 6.13
CA VAL A 57 7.15 -10.55 7.23
C VAL A 57 5.97 -10.99 8.07
N HIS A 58 5.84 -12.29 8.30
CA HIS A 58 4.80 -12.83 9.16
C HIS A 58 5.16 -12.62 10.63
N VAL A 59 4.21 -12.17 11.45
CA VAL A 59 4.46 -11.94 12.89
C VAL A 59 4.94 -13.20 13.63
N ARG A 60 4.59 -14.39 13.12
CA ARG A 60 5.02 -15.70 13.67
C ARG A 60 6.51 -15.97 13.46
N ASP A 61 7.14 -15.32 12.48
CA ASP A 61 8.57 -15.44 12.23
C ASP A 61 9.41 -14.50 13.13
N LEU A 62 8.77 -13.53 13.78
CA LEU A 62 9.41 -12.63 14.74
C LEU A 62 9.61 -13.30 16.11
N ASP A 63 8.68 -14.17 16.51
CA ASP A 63 8.68 -14.88 17.81
C ASP A 63 9.74 -15.99 17.88
N ARG A 64 10.16 -16.53 16.72
CA ARG A 64 11.13 -17.65 16.65
C ARG A 64 12.60 -17.22 16.81
N LYS A 65 12.88 -15.92 16.89
CA LYS A 65 14.24 -15.35 17.03
C LYS A 65 14.55 -14.82 18.44
N GLY A 66 13.68 -15.09 19.43
CA GLY A 66 13.92 -14.79 20.85
C GLY A 66 14.69 -15.87 21.57
#